data_AF-A0A6B3HD90-F1
#
_entry.id   AF-A0A6B3HD90-F1
#
_cell.length_a   1.000
_cell.length_b   1.000
_cell.length_c   1.000
_cell.angle_alpha   90.00
_cell.angle_beta   90.00
_cell.angle_gamma   90.00
#
_symmetry.space_group_name_H-M   'P 1'
#
loop_
_entity.id
_entity.type
_entity.pdbx_description
1 polymer ?
#
loop_
_entity_poly.entity_id
_entity_poly.type
_entity_poly.pdbx_seq_one_letter_code
_entity_poly.pdbx_strand_id
1 'polypeptide(L)' 'LAAAIIAHRTESGGFQSVDQLRDVRGIGDRRFEDLRELVRP' A
#
# COMPACT_ATOMS: atom_id res chain seq x y z
N LEU A 1 2.48 8.39 -6.07
CA LEU A 1 2.01 7.11 -5.51
C LEU A 1 3.16 6.13 -5.26
N ALA A 2 3.94 5.76 -6.29
CA ALA A 2 5.08 4.84 -6.13
C ALA A 2 6.08 5.25 -5.03
N ALA A 3 6.44 6.54 -4.97
CA ALA A 3 7.33 7.06 -3.92
C ALA A 3 6.76 6.94 -2.49
N ALA A 4 5.43 7.07 -2.33
CA ALA A 4 4.77 6.95 -1.03
C ALA A 4 4.75 5.50 -0.53
N ILE A 5 4.56 4.55 -1.45
CA ILE A 5 4.62 3.11 -1.15
C ILE A 5 6.05 2.71 -0.73
N ILE A 6 7.06 3.22 -1.44
CA ILE A 6 8.47 2.94 -1.10
C ILE A 6 8.84 3.55 0.26
N ALA A 7 8.45 4.80 0.53
CA ALA A 7 8.70 5.44 1.83
C ALA A 7 8.07 4.64 2.99
N HIS A 8 6.79 4.25 2.84
CA HIS A 8 6.10 3.46 3.85
C HIS A 8 6.73 2.08 4.08
N ARG A 9 7.20 1.43 3.00
CA ARG A 9 7.92 0.14 3.08
C ARG A 9 9.26 0.28 3.83
N THR A 10 9.98 1.38 3.60
CA THR A 10 11.28 1.62 4.24
C THR A 10 11.13 1.97 5.72
N GLU A 11 10.11 2.74 6.08
CA GLU A 11 9.84 3.13 7.47
C GLU A 11 9.23 1.99 8.29
N SER A 12 8.33 1.20 7.69
CA SER A 12 7.58 0.14 8.39
C SER A 12 8.20 -1.25 8.28
N GLY A 13 9.29 -1.40 7.51
CA GLY A 13 9.99 -2.66 7.32
C GLY A 13 9.36 -3.62 6.29
N GLY A 14 8.37 -3.16 5.53
CA GLY A 14 7.58 -4.00 4.62
C GLY A 14 6.09 -3.71 4.73
N PHE A 15 5.30 -4.28 3.81
CA PHE A 15 3.87 -4.48 4.05
C PHE A 15 3.70 -5.88 4.63
N GLN A 16 3.14 -5.98 5.83
CA GLN A 16 2.82 -7.24 6.49
C GLN A 16 1.47 -7.80 6.03
N SER A 17 0.62 -6.94 5.48
CA SER A 17 -0.64 -7.31 4.84
C SER A 17 -0.97 -6.36 3.70
N VAL A 18 -1.82 -6.81 2.78
CA VAL A 18 -2.31 -5.98 1.67
C VAL A 18 -3.12 -4.79 2.21
N ASP A 19 -3.82 -4.95 3.34
CA ASP A 19 -4.64 -3.90 3.97
C ASP A 19 -3.83 -2.66 4.40
N GLN A 20 -2.54 -2.80 4.71
CA GLN A 20 -1.65 -1.68 5.05
C GLN A 20 -1.44 -0.70 3.88
N LEU A 21 -1.82 -1.05 2.65
CA LEU A 21 -1.86 -0.09 1.55
C LEU A 21 -2.83 1.07 1.81
N ARG A 22 -3.85 0.88 2.65
CA ARG A 22 -4.79 1.94 3.07
C ARG A 22 -4.12 3.02 3.92
N ASP A 23 -3.01 2.70 4.58
CA ASP A 23 -2.27 3.63 5.43
C ASP A 23 -1.33 4.55 4.61
N VAL A 24 -1.14 4.25 3.32
CA VAL A 24 -0.35 5.08 2.42
C VAL A 24 -1.18 6.30 2.00
N ARG A 25 -0.72 7.49 2.40
CA ARG A 25 -1.32 8.77 1.99
C ARG A 25 -1.52 8.84 0.47
N GLY A 26 -2.77 8.98 0.05
CA GLY A 26 -3.18 9.03 -1.35
C GLY A 26 -3.77 7.72 -1.91
N ILE A 27 -3.83 6.65 -1.10
CA ILE A 27 -4.62 5.45 -1.39
C ILE A 27 -5.96 5.56 -0.66
N GLY A 28 -6.98 6.03 -1.37
CA GLY A 28 -8.37 5.89 -0.92
C GLY A 28 -8.96 4.55 -1.34
N ASP A 29 -10.18 4.24 -0.91
CA ASP A 29 -10.83 2.93 -1.11
C ASP A 29 -10.79 2.44 -2.56
N ARG A 30 -11.05 3.33 -3.54
CA ARG A 30 -11.01 2.94 -4.95
C ARG A 30 -9.62 2.53 -5.43
N ARG A 31 -8.58 3.27 -5.03
CA ARG A 31 -7.18 2.93 -5.34
C ARG A 31 -6.76 1.65 -4.61
N PHE A 32 -7.28 1.43 -3.42
CA PHE A 32 -7.02 0.20 -2.66
C PHE A 32 -7.59 -1.03 -3.37
N GLU A 33 -8.85 -0.98 -3.82
CA GLU A 33 -9.47 -2.09 -4.56
C GLU A 33 -8.68 -2.44 -5.84
N ASP A 34 -8.25 -1.44 -6.61
CA ASP A 34 -7.42 -1.69 -7.80
C ASP A 34 -6.06 -2.32 -7.46
N LEU A 35 -5.46 -1.92 -6.32
CA LEU A 35 -4.14 -2.39 -5.91
C LEU A 35 -4.20 -3.77 -5.26
N ARG A 36 -5.21 -4.06 -4.43
CA ARG A 36 -5.30 -5.33 -3.68
C ARG A 36 -5.40 -6.55 -4.59
N GLU A 37 -5.98 -6.39 -5.78
CA GLU A 37 -6.06 -7.47 -6.78
C GLU A 37 -4.70 -7.76 -7.43
N LEU A 38 -3.78 -6.80 -7.39
CA LEU A 38 -2.46 -6.87 -8.04
C LEU A 38 -1.34 -7.33 -7.10
N VAL A 39 -1.61 -7.45 -5.79
CA VAL A 39 -0.63 -7.90 -4.79
C VAL A 39 -1.06 -9.23 -4.20
N ARG A 40 -0.14 -10.18 -4.16
CA ARG A 40 -0.35 -11.48 -3.50
C ARG A 40 0.15 -11.43 -2.05
N PRO A 41 -0.52 -12.11 -1.10
CA PRO A 41 -0.09 -12.19 0.29
C PRO A 41 1.26 -12.88 0.44
#